data_AF-A0A1F4EWU2-F1
#
_entry.id   AF-A0A1F4EWU2-F1
#
_cell.length_a   1.000
_cell.length_b   1.000
_cell.length_c   1.000
_cell.angle_alpha   90.00
_cell.angle_beta   90.00
_cell.angle_gamma   90.00
#
_symmetry.space_group_name_H-M   'P 1'
#
loop_
_entity.id
_entity.type
_entity.pdbx_description
1 polymer ?
#
loop_
_entity_poly.entity_id
_entity_poly.type
_entity_poly.pdbx_seq_one_letter_code
_entity_poly.pdbx_strand_id
1 'polypeptide(L)'
;MPRLWFINKNQDELVQLQRDRFYFNWREGPNRSQYSTYDEIYRKFSQHWTLYREFLAEMGIGLAIRECELTYVNHISHEAGWTAMSDIDKVMGRMTWQSSKDGFLPAPRSVNWQALFDLPADKGRLSIKLQPAFRGEKKEQILLFELSAKGIGSDRSDKGVDDWFETAHEWIVKGFEELTDRDVQRSVWGKER
;
A
#
# COMPACT_ATOMS: atom_id res chain seq x y z
N MET A 1 15.61 7.11 21.28
CA MET A 1 14.28 7.75 21.13
C MET A 1 13.24 6.67 20.99
N PRO A 2 12.22 6.63 21.86
CA PRO A 2 11.10 5.69 21.72
C PRO A 2 10.25 6.04 20.48
N ARG A 3 9.39 5.12 20.05
CA ARG A 3 8.44 5.33 18.96
C ARG A 3 7.30 6.23 19.45
N LEU A 4 7.09 7.39 18.81
CA LEU A 4 6.06 8.37 19.17
C LEU A 4 4.93 8.39 18.14
N TRP A 5 3.68 8.47 18.61
CA TRP A 5 2.47 8.41 17.79
C TRP A 5 1.63 9.66 18.05
N PHE A 6 1.29 10.38 16.98
CA PHE A 6 0.37 11.51 17.03
C PHE A 6 -0.84 11.16 16.19
N ILE A 7 -1.96 10.89 16.85
CA ILE A 7 -3.21 10.45 16.21
C ILE A 7 -4.16 11.64 16.20
N ASN A 8 -4.81 11.90 15.05
CA ASN A 8 -5.80 12.97 14.96
C ASN A 8 -7.08 12.62 15.77
N LYS A 9 -7.98 13.60 15.94
CA LYS A 9 -9.22 13.40 16.73
C LYS A 9 -10.13 12.30 16.16
N ASN A 10 -10.13 12.14 14.83
CA ASN A 10 -10.97 11.17 14.13
C ASN A 10 -10.39 9.74 14.16
N GLN A 11 -9.15 9.59 14.63
CA GLN A 11 -8.39 8.33 14.71
C GLN A 11 -8.12 7.63 13.37
N ASP A 12 -8.22 8.37 12.27
CA ASP A 12 -7.96 7.90 10.90
C ASP A 12 -6.59 8.35 10.35
N GLU A 13 -5.94 9.32 10.99
CA GLU A 13 -4.60 9.79 10.60
C GLU A 13 -3.60 9.65 11.75
N LEU A 14 -2.39 9.22 11.42
CA LEU A 14 -1.32 8.98 12.37
C LEU A 14 0.02 9.47 11.80
N VAL A 15 0.66 10.41 12.49
CA VAL A 15 2.10 10.67 12.33
C VAL A 15 2.85 9.78 13.31
N GLN A 16 3.82 9.03 12.80
CA GLN A 16 4.69 8.19 13.59
C GLN A 16 6.14 8.67 13.45
N LEU A 17 6.74 9.05 14.59
CA LEU A 17 8.15 9.44 14.67
C LEU A 17 8.98 8.35 15.34
N GLN A 18 10.13 8.08 14.76
CA GLN A 18 11.19 7.23 15.32
C GLN A 18 12.54 7.93 15.13
N ARG A 19 13.62 7.36 15.69
CA ARG A 19 14.97 7.96 15.62
C ARG A 19 15.39 8.27 14.18
N ASP A 20 14.99 7.45 13.22
CA ASP A 20 15.43 7.46 11.83
C ASP A 20 14.27 7.41 10.84
N ARG A 21 13.03 7.61 11.29
CA ARG A 21 11.83 7.49 10.45
C ARG A 21 10.76 8.53 10.79
N PHE A 22 10.15 9.03 9.73
CA PHE A 22 8.94 9.82 9.76
C PHE A 22 7.92 9.11 8.87
N TYR A 23 6.78 8.71 9.43
CA TYR A 23 5.69 8.12 8.67
C TYR A 23 4.40 8.90 8.88
N PHE A 24 3.60 8.97 7.83
CA PHE A 24 2.21 9.37 7.88
C PHE A 24 1.36 8.19 7.38
N ASN A 25 0.45 7.73 8.22
CA ASN A 25 -0.45 6.64 7.89
C ASN A 25 -1.89 7.15 7.92
N TRP A 26 -2.66 6.73 6.93
CA TRP A 26 -4.11 6.83 6.96
C TRP A 26 -4.71 5.43 7.13
N ARG A 27 -5.80 5.34 7.88
CA ARG A 27 -6.59 4.12 8.05
C ARG A 27 -8.05 4.48 8.11
N GLU A 28 -8.90 3.53 7.70
CA GLU A 28 -10.34 3.66 7.89
C GLU A 28 -10.65 3.87 9.39
N GLY A 29 -11.16 5.06 9.73
CA GLY A 29 -11.55 5.42 11.09
C GLY A 29 -12.86 4.74 11.52
N PRO A 30 -13.22 4.80 12.81
CA PRO A 30 -14.43 4.18 13.34
C PRO A 30 -15.73 4.68 12.67
N ASN A 31 -15.71 5.89 12.10
CA ASN A 31 -16.86 6.49 11.44
C ASN A 31 -16.97 6.17 9.94
N ARG A 32 -16.16 5.23 9.41
CA ARG A 32 -16.08 4.91 7.97
C ARG A 32 -16.02 6.18 7.10
N SER A 33 -15.05 7.05 7.38
CA SER A 33 -14.80 8.23 6.56
C SER A 33 -14.56 7.84 5.10
N GLN A 34 -14.97 8.71 4.18
CA GLN A 34 -14.75 8.52 2.75
C GLN A 34 -13.26 8.23 2.48
N TYR A 35 -12.98 7.26 1.59
CA TYR A 35 -11.61 6.88 1.24
C TYR A 35 -10.85 8.10 0.72
N SER A 36 -9.74 8.44 1.38
CA SER A 36 -8.93 9.60 0.99
C SER A 36 -8.14 9.31 -0.28
N THR A 37 -8.08 10.28 -1.19
CA THR A 37 -7.31 10.14 -2.42
C THR A 37 -5.81 10.24 -2.12
N TYR A 38 -4.98 9.76 -3.06
CA TYR A 38 -3.53 9.94 -2.97
C TYR A 38 -3.15 11.41 -2.76
N ASP A 39 -3.73 12.32 -3.55
CA ASP A 39 -3.41 13.75 -3.48
C ASP A 39 -3.73 14.34 -2.10
N GLU A 40 -4.85 13.93 -1.49
CA GLU A 40 -5.22 14.37 -0.15
C GLU A 40 -4.25 13.85 0.92
N ILE A 41 -3.88 12.57 0.84
CA ILE A 41 -2.94 11.95 1.76
C ILE A 41 -1.55 12.56 1.60
N TYR A 42 -1.08 12.73 0.37
CA TYR A 42 0.22 13.30 0.06
C TYR A 42 0.31 14.76 0.51
N ARG A 43 -0.74 15.56 0.27
CA ARG A 43 -0.81 16.95 0.75
C ARG A 43 -0.69 17.02 2.27
N LYS A 44 -1.39 16.15 3.01
CA LYS A 44 -1.31 16.10 4.49
C LYS A 44 0.06 15.64 4.96
N PHE A 45 0.63 14.61 4.33
CA PHE A 45 1.99 14.17 4.59
C PHE A 45 2.99 15.33 4.40
N SER A 46 2.94 16.03 3.26
CA SER A 46 3.84 17.14 2.94
C SER A 46 3.72 18.30 3.94
N GLN A 47 2.50 18.60 4.42
CA GLN A 47 2.28 19.58 5.48
C GLN A 47 2.97 19.18 6.80
N HIS A 48 2.77 17.94 7.26
CA HIS A 48 3.40 17.45 8.49
C HIS A 48 4.92 17.28 8.35
N TRP A 49 5.38 16.88 7.17
CA TRP A 49 6.80 16.78 6.86
C TRP A 49 7.47 18.14 6.92
N THR A 50 6.88 19.17 6.31
CA THR A 50 7.39 20.55 6.35
C THR A 50 7.49 21.05 7.79
N LEU A 51 6.43 20.89 8.59
CA LEU A 51 6.43 21.25 10.01
C LEU A 51 7.55 20.55 10.80
N TYR A 52 7.76 19.25 10.54
CA TYR A 52 8.81 18.49 11.20
C TYR A 52 10.22 18.98 10.82
N ARG A 53 10.44 19.33 9.55
CA ARG A 53 11.73 19.87 9.08
C ARG A 53 12.04 21.23 9.68
N GLU A 54 11.04 22.11 9.75
CA GLU A 54 11.16 23.41 10.41
C GLU A 54 11.55 23.23 11.88
N PHE A 55 10.87 22.33 12.59
CA PHE A 55 11.21 21.98 13.97
C PHE A 55 12.65 21.47 14.11
N LEU A 56 13.12 20.58 13.23
CA LEU A 56 14.51 20.10 13.28
C LEU A 56 15.52 21.22 13.01
N ALA A 57 15.22 22.13 12.08
CA ALA A 57 16.07 23.27 11.75
C ALA A 57 16.18 24.24 12.94
N GLU A 58 15.08 24.54 13.63
CA GLU A 58 15.07 25.34 14.86
C GLU A 58 15.93 24.72 15.96
N MET A 59 15.96 23.39 16.03
CA MET A 59 16.79 22.64 16.99
C MET A 59 18.25 22.47 16.55
N GLY A 60 18.63 22.98 15.36
CA GLY A 60 19.97 22.80 14.80
C GLY A 60 20.31 21.35 14.45
N ILE A 61 19.29 20.51 14.22
CA ILE A 61 19.45 19.09 13.91
C ILE A 61 19.45 18.92 12.39
N GLY A 62 20.59 18.47 11.84
CA GLY A 62 20.71 18.16 10.42
C GLY A 62 19.82 16.98 10.02
N LEU A 63 19.18 17.10 8.85
CA LEU A 63 18.31 16.09 8.27
C LEU A 63 18.87 15.63 6.93
N ALA A 64 18.97 14.31 6.74
CA ALA A 64 19.36 13.71 5.47
C ALA A 64 18.41 12.57 5.13
N ILE A 65 17.65 12.73 4.04
CA ILE A 65 16.74 11.68 3.54
C ILE A 65 17.59 10.54 2.97
N ARG A 66 17.31 9.32 3.44
CA ARG A 66 18.01 8.11 2.99
C ARG A 66 17.17 7.28 2.03
N GLU A 67 15.86 7.32 2.22
CA GLU A 67 14.92 6.42 1.58
C GLU A 67 13.51 6.98 1.79
N CYS A 68 12.66 6.80 0.80
CA CYS A 68 11.23 7.04 0.86
C CYS A 68 10.49 5.70 0.68
N GLU A 69 9.27 5.64 1.21
CA GLU A 69 8.42 4.46 1.19
C GLU A 69 6.96 4.89 0.99
N LEU A 70 6.25 4.22 0.10
CA LEU A 70 4.82 4.40 -0.13
C LEU A 70 4.17 3.02 -0.22
N THR A 71 3.15 2.78 0.59
CA THR A 71 2.52 1.45 0.68
C THR A 71 1.00 1.57 0.60
N TYR A 72 0.40 0.77 -0.28
CA TYR A 72 -1.04 0.59 -0.41
C TYR A 72 -1.39 -0.78 0.15
N VAL A 73 -2.35 -0.80 1.09
CA VAL A 73 -2.81 -2.01 1.74
C VAL A 73 -4.28 -2.23 1.38
N ASN A 74 -4.53 -3.17 0.48
CA ASN A 74 -5.87 -3.45 -0.02
C ASN A 74 -6.46 -4.68 0.66
N HIS A 75 -7.66 -4.54 1.23
CA HIS A 75 -8.43 -5.65 1.75
C HIS A 75 -9.43 -6.10 0.68
N ILE A 76 -9.25 -7.31 0.18
CA ILE A 76 -10.13 -7.91 -0.81
C ILE A 76 -11.04 -8.91 -0.09
N SER A 77 -12.32 -8.54 0.05
CA SER A 77 -13.37 -9.38 0.64
C SER A 77 -13.91 -10.39 -0.38
N HIS A 78 -14.77 -11.29 0.09
CA HIS A 78 -15.49 -12.25 -0.76
C HIS A 78 -16.44 -11.58 -1.78
N GLU A 79 -16.76 -10.29 -1.62
CA GLU A 79 -17.56 -9.51 -2.59
C GLU A 79 -16.86 -9.39 -3.95
N ALA A 80 -15.53 -9.59 -3.99
CA ALA A 80 -14.75 -9.70 -5.22
C ALA A 80 -14.93 -11.04 -5.98
N GLY A 81 -15.87 -11.89 -5.56
CA GLY A 81 -16.28 -13.08 -6.31
C GLY A 81 -15.45 -14.35 -6.06
N TRP A 82 -14.50 -14.32 -5.12
CA TRP A 82 -13.75 -15.50 -4.68
C TRP A 82 -14.37 -16.11 -3.42
N THR A 83 -14.31 -17.44 -3.31
CA THR A 83 -14.82 -18.21 -2.15
C THR A 83 -13.80 -19.17 -1.58
N ALA A 84 -12.88 -19.64 -2.42
CA ALA A 84 -11.74 -20.46 -2.04
C ALA A 84 -10.47 -19.95 -2.74
N MET A 85 -9.29 -20.40 -2.31
CA MET A 85 -8.03 -20.00 -2.95
C MET A 85 -7.88 -20.54 -4.38
N SER A 86 -8.69 -21.52 -4.78
CA SER A 86 -8.79 -21.94 -6.18
C SER A 86 -9.46 -20.91 -7.08
N ASP A 87 -10.17 -19.92 -6.51
CA ASP A 87 -10.83 -18.81 -7.24
C ASP A 87 -9.92 -17.57 -7.37
N ILE A 88 -8.61 -17.69 -7.09
CA ILE A 88 -7.71 -16.53 -7.05
C ILE A 88 -7.65 -15.78 -8.37
N ASP A 89 -7.88 -16.49 -9.48
CA ASP A 89 -7.93 -15.97 -10.85
C ASP A 89 -9.09 -15.01 -11.09
N LYS A 90 -10.18 -15.13 -10.33
CA LYS A 90 -11.32 -14.20 -10.40
C LYS A 90 -10.98 -12.80 -9.88
N VAL A 91 -9.97 -12.69 -9.02
CA VAL A 91 -9.54 -11.42 -8.42
C VAL A 91 -8.22 -10.97 -9.00
N MET A 92 -7.31 -11.91 -9.23
CA MET A 92 -5.96 -11.68 -9.70
C MET A 92 -5.85 -12.17 -11.14
N GLY A 93 -6.25 -11.33 -12.11
CA GLY A 93 -6.40 -11.74 -13.51
C GLY A 93 -5.13 -12.28 -14.20
N ARG A 94 -3.95 -12.14 -13.57
CA ARG A 94 -2.67 -12.69 -14.04
C ARG A 94 -2.23 -13.96 -13.31
N MET A 95 -2.98 -14.43 -12.32
CA MET A 95 -2.66 -15.60 -11.51
C MET A 95 -3.72 -16.68 -11.73
N THR A 96 -3.36 -17.79 -12.37
CA THR A 96 -4.30 -18.88 -12.63
C THR A 96 -3.92 -20.13 -11.84
N TRP A 97 -4.85 -20.65 -11.04
CA TRP A 97 -4.72 -21.99 -10.48
C TRP A 97 -5.21 -23.03 -11.49
N GLN A 98 -4.28 -23.74 -12.12
CA GLN A 98 -4.61 -24.82 -13.04
C GLN A 98 -4.85 -26.12 -12.25
N SER A 99 -6.10 -26.42 -11.94
CA SER A 99 -6.46 -27.74 -11.40
C SER A 99 -6.51 -28.77 -12.54
N SER A 100 -5.80 -29.88 -12.38
CA SER A 100 -5.96 -31.04 -13.26
C SER A 100 -7.02 -31.98 -12.68
N LYS A 101 -7.87 -32.55 -13.54
CA LYS A 101 -8.86 -33.56 -13.13
C LYS A 101 -8.20 -34.82 -12.57
N ASP A 102 -6.97 -35.11 -13.01
CA ASP A 102 -6.14 -36.21 -12.56
C ASP A 102 -5.12 -35.78 -11.48
N GLY A 103 -5.31 -34.60 -10.89
CA GLY A 103 -4.41 -34.05 -9.87
C GLY A 103 -4.50 -34.80 -8.55
N PHE A 104 -3.36 -35.07 -7.93
CA PHE A 104 -3.30 -35.69 -6.60
C PHE A 104 -3.70 -34.73 -5.48
N LEU A 105 -3.38 -33.44 -5.61
CA LEU A 105 -3.62 -32.44 -4.58
C LEU A 105 -5.05 -31.86 -4.69
N PRO A 106 -5.75 -31.66 -3.55
CA PRO A 106 -7.00 -30.91 -3.54
C PRO A 106 -6.75 -29.42 -3.76
N ALA A 107 -7.83 -28.64 -3.85
CA ALA A 107 -7.74 -27.19 -3.89
C ALA A 107 -6.91 -26.63 -2.70
N PRO A 108 -6.06 -25.62 -2.93
CA PRO A 108 -5.23 -25.06 -1.87
C PRO A 108 -6.12 -24.40 -0.80
N ARG A 109 -5.72 -24.55 0.47
CA ARG A 109 -6.36 -23.83 1.58
C ARG A 109 -5.81 -22.41 1.77
N SER A 110 -4.58 -22.16 1.33
CA SER A 110 -3.88 -20.89 1.47
C SER A 110 -2.85 -20.74 0.36
N VAL A 111 -2.66 -19.52 -0.14
CA VAL A 111 -1.64 -19.13 -1.12
C VAL A 111 -0.99 -17.84 -0.66
N ASN A 112 0.34 -17.84 -0.54
CA ASN A 112 1.13 -16.63 -0.34
C ASN A 112 1.93 -16.37 -1.61
N TRP A 113 1.87 -15.14 -2.11
CA TRP A 113 2.57 -14.74 -3.33
C TRP A 113 3.32 -13.43 -3.11
N GLN A 114 4.52 -13.33 -3.68
CA GLN A 114 5.34 -12.12 -3.64
C GLN A 114 6.04 -11.92 -4.99
N ALA A 115 6.10 -10.67 -5.44
CA ALA A 115 6.92 -10.25 -6.57
C ALA A 115 7.68 -8.96 -6.23
N LEU A 116 8.82 -8.76 -6.89
CA LEU A 116 9.62 -7.53 -6.82
C LEU A 116 9.88 -7.03 -8.23
N PHE A 117 9.72 -5.73 -8.43
CA PHE A 117 9.97 -5.03 -9.69
C PHE A 117 10.87 -3.82 -9.43
N ASP A 118 11.78 -3.52 -10.35
CA ASP A 118 12.60 -2.32 -10.26
C ASP A 118 11.79 -1.09 -10.73
N LEU A 119 11.86 -0.01 -9.96
CA LEU A 119 11.35 1.30 -10.37
C LEU A 119 12.30 1.93 -11.40
N PRO A 120 11.80 2.79 -12.28
CA PRO A 120 12.60 3.35 -13.36
C PRO A 120 13.64 4.34 -12.79
N ALA A 121 14.69 4.59 -13.58
CA ALA A 121 15.74 5.55 -13.22
C ALA A 121 16.35 5.31 -11.83
N ASP A 122 16.51 4.04 -11.43
CA ASP A 122 17.08 3.62 -10.14
C ASP A 122 16.35 4.25 -8.93
N LYS A 123 15.05 4.55 -9.07
CA LYS A 123 14.22 5.09 -7.98
C LYS A 123 13.88 4.05 -6.91
N GLY A 124 14.41 2.83 -7.01
CA GLY A 124 14.22 1.76 -6.03
C GLY A 124 13.39 0.61 -6.57
N ARG A 125 12.50 0.04 -5.74
CA ARG A 125 11.76 -1.18 -6.06
C ARG A 125 10.31 -1.12 -5.60
N LEU A 126 9.44 -1.78 -6.37
CA LEU A 126 8.06 -2.09 -6.00
C LEU A 126 8.00 -3.56 -5.55
N SER A 127 7.67 -3.80 -4.27
CA SER A 127 7.33 -5.11 -3.74
C SER A 127 5.82 -5.27 -3.71
N ILE A 128 5.33 -6.40 -4.22
CA ILE A 128 3.91 -6.75 -4.19
C ILE A 128 3.75 -8.04 -3.42
N LYS A 129 2.75 -8.11 -2.53
CA LYS A 129 2.43 -9.30 -1.74
C LYS A 129 0.94 -9.56 -1.72
N LEU A 130 0.58 -10.84 -1.81
CA LEU A 130 -0.79 -11.32 -1.66
C LEU A 130 -0.80 -12.47 -0.65
N GLN A 131 -1.60 -12.34 0.42
CA GLN A 131 -1.70 -13.36 1.46
C GLN A 131 -3.10 -13.36 2.10
N PRO A 132 -3.59 -14.51 2.60
CA PRO A 132 -4.81 -14.53 3.39
C PRO A 132 -4.62 -13.82 4.73
N ALA A 133 -5.64 -13.10 5.15
CA ALA A 133 -5.72 -12.47 6.47
C ALA A 133 -7.13 -12.65 7.04
N PHE A 134 -7.31 -12.27 8.30
CA PHE A 134 -8.62 -12.31 8.96
C PHE A 134 -9.01 -10.92 9.43
N ARG A 135 -10.23 -10.48 9.11
CA ARG A 135 -10.78 -9.17 9.49
C ARG A 135 -11.88 -9.32 10.55
N GLY A 136 -11.84 -8.43 11.54
CA GLY A 136 -12.88 -8.27 12.57
C GLY A 136 -12.98 -9.43 13.58
N GLU A 137 -13.88 -9.29 14.54
CA GLU A 137 -14.07 -10.28 15.61
C GLU A 137 -14.57 -11.64 15.09
N LYS A 138 -15.36 -11.62 14.01
CA LYS A 138 -15.90 -12.82 13.37
C LYS A 138 -14.87 -13.58 12.53
N LYS A 139 -13.62 -13.10 12.44
CA LYS A 139 -12.53 -13.69 11.65
C LYS A 139 -12.96 -14.00 10.22
N GLU A 140 -13.54 -13.01 9.55
CA GLU A 140 -13.84 -13.14 8.13
C GLU A 140 -12.52 -13.24 7.36
N GLN A 141 -12.39 -14.26 6.51
CA GLN A 141 -11.20 -14.42 5.69
C GLN A 141 -11.22 -13.37 4.57
N ILE A 142 -10.11 -12.66 4.44
CA ILE A 142 -9.88 -11.69 3.36
C ILE A 142 -8.54 -12.03 2.67
N LEU A 143 -8.33 -11.45 1.49
CA LEU A 143 -6.99 -11.38 0.91
C LEU A 143 -6.41 -10.00 1.19
N LEU A 144 -5.19 -9.98 1.74
CA LEU A 144 -4.39 -8.78 1.93
C LEU A 144 -3.48 -8.62 0.70
N PHE A 145 -3.74 -7.57 -0.08
CA PHE A 145 -2.96 -7.23 -1.27
C PHE A 145 -2.17 -5.94 -1.04
N GLU A 146 -0.88 -6.10 -0.74
CA GLU A 146 0.04 -5.02 -0.38
C GLU A 146 0.94 -4.68 -1.57
N LEU A 147 1.00 -3.40 -1.92
CA LEU A 147 1.94 -2.85 -2.90
C LEU A 147 2.79 -1.79 -2.22
N SER A 148 4.10 -2.02 -2.12
CA SER A 148 5.03 -1.14 -1.40
C SER A 148 6.18 -0.74 -2.31
N ALA A 149 6.25 0.55 -2.63
CA ALA A 149 7.36 1.16 -3.34
C ALA A 149 8.37 1.70 -2.32
N LYS A 150 9.65 1.48 -2.57
CA LYS A 150 10.72 1.86 -1.65
C LYS A 150 12.01 2.25 -2.38
N GLY A 151 12.56 3.41 -2.04
CA GLY A 151 13.77 3.97 -2.65
C GLY A 151 13.79 5.50 -2.59
N ILE A 152 14.72 6.14 -3.29
CA ILE A 152 14.75 7.62 -3.44
C ILE A 152 15.56 8.05 -4.68
N GLY A 153 16.43 7.18 -5.21
CA GLY A 153 17.32 7.53 -6.32
C GLY A 153 18.44 8.48 -5.89
N SER A 154 19.02 9.19 -6.86
CA SER A 154 20.14 10.11 -6.64
C SER A 154 19.73 11.51 -6.18
N ASP A 155 18.56 12.00 -6.59
CA ASP A 155 18.06 13.30 -6.19
C ASP A 155 17.32 13.20 -4.84
N ARG A 156 17.92 13.79 -3.80
CA ARG A 156 17.40 13.79 -2.43
C ARG A 156 16.93 15.18 -2.00
N SER A 157 16.76 16.09 -2.95
CA SER A 157 16.11 17.38 -2.72
C SER A 157 14.61 17.20 -2.48
N ASP A 158 13.93 18.26 -2.06
CA ASP A 158 12.48 18.26 -1.88
C ASP A 158 11.75 17.87 -3.17
N LYS A 159 12.22 18.43 -4.30
CA LYS A 159 11.72 18.05 -5.61
C LYS A 159 11.97 16.58 -5.91
N GLY A 160 13.15 16.05 -5.57
CA GLY A 160 13.46 14.63 -5.74
C GLY A 160 12.52 13.72 -4.94
N VAL A 161 12.14 14.13 -3.73
CA VAL A 161 11.14 13.43 -2.90
C VAL A 161 9.76 13.47 -3.55
N ASP A 162 9.30 14.64 -3.98
CA ASP A 162 8.00 14.81 -4.66
C ASP A 162 7.94 13.94 -5.93
N ASP A 163 8.94 14.07 -6.81
CA ASP A 163 9.06 13.30 -8.04
C ASP A 163 9.17 11.79 -7.78
N TRP A 164 9.71 11.38 -6.62
CA TRP A 164 9.75 9.97 -6.20
C TRP A 164 8.37 9.47 -5.79
N PHE A 165 7.64 10.22 -4.95
CA PHE A 165 6.29 9.84 -4.50
C PHE A 165 5.29 9.76 -5.66
N GLU A 166 5.37 10.68 -6.63
CA GLU A 166 4.57 10.61 -7.86
C GLU A 166 4.85 9.32 -8.65
N THR A 167 6.14 8.99 -8.85
CA THR A 167 6.52 7.74 -9.55
C THR A 167 6.05 6.51 -8.77
N ALA A 168 6.24 6.50 -7.46
CA ALA A 168 5.82 5.40 -6.58
C ALA A 168 4.29 5.19 -6.66
N HIS A 169 3.53 6.28 -6.59
CA HIS A 169 2.07 6.24 -6.72
C HIS A 169 1.63 5.68 -8.07
N GLU A 170 2.16 6.21 -9.16
CA GLU A 170 1.85 5.76 -10.52
C GLU A 170 2.12 4.25 -10.68
N TRP A 171 3.27 3.78 -10.20
CA TRP A 171 3.66 2.37 -10.28
C TRP A 171 2.79 1.45 -9.43
N ILE A 172 2.40 1.90 -8.24
CA ILE A 172 1.47 1.15 -7.39
C ILE A 172 0.09 1.05 -8.08
N VAL A 173 -0.45 2.15 -8.60
CA VAL A 173 -1.76 2.13 -9.29
C VAL A 173 -1.70 1.24 -10.53
N LYS A 174 -0.71 1.41 -11.40
CA LYS A 174 -0.56 0.58 -12.59
C LYS A 174 -0.32 -0.90 -12.26
N GLY A 175 0.49 -1.19 -11.25
CA GLY A 175 0.75 -2.56 -10.80
C GLY A 175 -0.51 -3.22 -10.22
N PHE A 176 -1.31 -2.47 -9.46
CA PHE A 176 -2.61 -2.93 -8.98
C PHE A 176 -3.55 -3.25 -10.15
N GLU A 177 -3.67 -2.34 -11.11
CA GLU A 177 -4.53 -2.51 -12.28
C GLU A 177 -4.11 -3.67 -13.20
N GLU A 178 -2.80 -3.89 -13.34
CA GLU A 178 -2.27 -4.96 -14.19
C GLU A 178 -2.52 -6.35 -13.59
N LEU A 179 -2.43 -6.47 -12.26
CA LEU A 179 -2.51 -7.74 -11.55
C LEU A 179 -3.93 -8.15 -11.18
N THR A 180 -4.84 -7.19 -11.03
CA THR A 180 -6.22 -7.46 -10.61
C THR A 180 -7.18 -7.61 -11.80
N ASP A 181 -8.28 -8.31 -11.58
CA ASP A 181 -9.30 -8.56 -12.60
C ASP A 181 -10.09 -7.30 -12.95
N ARG A 182 -10.39 -7.13 -14.25
CA ARG A 182 -11.05 -5.91 -14.76
C ARG A 182 -12.50 -5.80 -14.35
N ASP A 183 -13.21 -6.90 -14.19
CA ASP A 183 -14.61 -6.88 -13.79
C ASP A 183 -14.72 -6.58 -12.29
N VAL A 184 -13.79 -7.08 -11.47
CA VAL A 184 -13.67 -6.69 -10.05
C VAL A 184 -13.34 -5.20 -9.91
N GLN A 185 -12.37 -4.69 -10.69
CA GLN A 185 -12.03 -3.26 -10.70
C GLN A 185 -13.25 -2.35 -10.94
N ARG A 186 -14.16 -2.78 -11.81
CA ARG A 186 -15.36 -2.01 -12.17
C ARG A 186 -16.48 -2.19 -11.16
N SER A 187 -16.82 -3.43 -10.85
CA SER A 187 -18.03 -3.77 -10.08
C SER A 187 -17.86 -3.56 -8.57
N VAL A 188 -16.64 -3.73 -8.05
CA VAL A 188 -16.35 -3.63 -6.61
C VAL A 188 -15.61 -2.34 -6.28
N TRP A 189 -14.63 -1.95 -7.10
CA TRP A 189 -13.79 -0.77 -6.82
C TRP A 189 -14.17 0.47 -7.62
N GLY A 190 -15.22 0.40 -8.45
CA GLY A 190 -15.82 1.58 -9.07
C GLY A 190 -14.92 2.31 -10.07
N LYS A 191 -13.96 1.63 -10.70
CA LYS A 191 -13.10 2.24 -11.73
C LYS A 191 -13.97 2.68 -12.92
N GLU A 192 -14.04 4.00 -13.15
CA GLU A 192 -14.70 4.58 -14.32
C GLU A 192 -13.94 4.25 -15.62
N ARG A 193 -14.66 4.28 -16.75
CA ARG A 193 -14.19 3.80 -18.06
C ARG A 193 -13.03 4.58 -18.65
#